data_AF-A0A936C5B4-F1
#
_entry.id   AF-A0A936C5B4-F1
#
_cell.length_a   1.000
_cell.length_b   1.000
_cell.length_c   1.000
_cell.angle_alpha   90.00
_cell.angle_beta   90.00
_cell.angle_gamma   90.00
#
_symmetry.space_group_name_H-M   'P 1'
#
loop_
_entity.id
_entity.type
_entity.pdbx_description
1 polymer ?
#
loop_
_entity_poly.entity_id
_entity_poly.type
_entity_poly.pdbx_seq_one_letter_code
_entity_poly.pdbx_strand_id
1 'polypeptide(L)'
;MSIIVERPGLLTTLQDLGRNGSQHLGVPVNGAMDEVSHRLANLLVGNDENEATLEMTLNGPTLRFEEDAVIALCGPDMGGKAGNQIVPWWRPVRVPAGTTIAFSRPEIGCRAYLAVAGGFDVPLVLGSRSTALVGGYGGFRGRALKKGDALPLRSPREAQTGRWVRSLARHHHGLAYPNWSVSRARMPYRVRPQIVRVVVGRHWQLFPVATREQLTQALYRVALDSDRMGYRLEGAPLERRRGGDVLSEGVVNGAVQVPPDGDPIVLMADRQTIGGYPVIAVVAGIDLPVMAQTAPGEDIQFRLVTVEESYAASAIREFQLGRVRQSLAVRLSG
;
A
#
# COMPACT_ATOMS: atom_id res chain seq x y z
N MET A 1 4.76 -17.99 -18.62
CA MET A 1 5.04 -16.62 -18.16
C MET A 1 5.23 -16.59 -16.67
N SER A 2 6.46 -16.35 -16.20
CA SER A 2 6.73 -16.20 -14.78
C SER A 2 7.77 -15.13 -14.44
N ILE A 3 7.70 -14.62 -13.21
CA ILE A 3 8.74 -13.81 -12.59
C ILE A 3 9.40 -14.67 -11.51
N ILE A 4 10.71 -14.85 -11.61
CA ILE A 4 11.50 -15.60 -10.65
C ILE A 4 12.03 -14.67 -9.57
N VAL A 5 11.80 -15.05 -8.32
CA VAL A 5 12.29 -14.33 -7.15
C VAL A 5 13.72 -14.79 -6.84
N GLU A 6 14.72 -14.01 -7.19
CA GLU A 6 16.12 -14.32 -6.84
C GLU A 6 16.44 -13.91 -5.40
N ARG A 7 15.89 -12.78 -4.97
CA ARG A 7 15.91 -12.32 -3.57
C ARG A 7 14.53 -11.77 -3.21
N PRO A 8 13.93 -12.16 -2.09
CA PRO A 8 12.55 -11.76 -1.77
C PRO A 8 12.40 -10.34 -1.22
N GLY A 9 13.50 -9.66 -0.87
CA GLY A 9 13.45 -8.42 -0.09
C GLY A 9 13.14 -8.70 1.39
N LEU A 10 12.78 -7.66 2.14
CA LEU A 10 12.41 -7.80 3.55
C LEU A 10 11.03 -8.45 3.71
N LEU A 11 10.01 -7.84 3.08
CA LEU A 11 8.65 -8.35 3.03
C LEU A 11 8.02 -7.95 1.70
N THR A 12 7.86 -8.93 0.82
CA THR A 12 7.16 -8.78 -0.46
C THR A 12 5.96 -9.72 -0.50
N THR A 13 4.79 -9.17 -0.79
CA THR A 13 3.51 -9.94 -0.86
C THR A 13 2.68 -9.51 -2.06
N LEU A 14 1.80 -10.40 -2.54
CA LEU A 14 0.75 -10.02 -3.49
C LEU A 14 -0.40 -9.36 -2.75
N GLN A 15 -0.83 -8.20 -3.22
CA GLN A 15 -1.94 -7.43 -2.66
C GLN A 15 -2.83 -6.88 -3.78
N ASP A 16 -4.13 -7.03 -3.62
CA ASP A 16 -5.17 -6.26 -4.33
C ASP A 16 -5.81 -5.23 -3.36
N LEU A 17 -7.04 -4.78 -3.60
CA LEU A 17 -7.77 -3.87 -2.67
C LEU A 17 -8.48 -4.60 -1.51
N GLY A 18 -8.27 -5.91 -1.38
CA GLY A 18 -8.68 -6.70 -0.23
C GLY A 18 -9.99 -7.49 -0.39
N ARG A 19 -10.26 -8.30 0.63
CA ARG A 19 -11.38 -9.27 0.75
C ARG A 19 -12.51 -8.71 1.60
N ASN A 20 -13.25 -7.77 1.03
CA ASN A 20 -14.41 -7.18 1.69
C ASN A 20 -15.59 -8.18 1.75
N GLY A 21 -16.41 -8.08 2.80
CA GLY A 21 -17.64 -8.85 2.98
C GLY A 21 -17.53 -10.03 3.96
N SER A 22 -16.31 -10.49 4.29
CA SER A 22 -16.09 -11.65 5.17
C SER A 22 -15.75 -11.30 6.62
N GLN A 23 -15.74 -10.01 6.99
CA GLN A 23 -15.31 -9.56 8.32
C GLN A 23 -16.18 -10.08 9.46
N HIS A 24 -17.47 -10.30 9.20
CA HIS A 24 -18.41 -10.89 10.15
C HIS A 24 -18.07 -12.35 10.50
N LEU A 25 -17.24 -13.02 9.68
CA LEU A 25 -16.70 -14.37 9.92
C LEU A 25 -15.31 -14.35 10.57
N GLY A 26 -14.82 -13.18 10.99
CA GLY A 26 -13.47 -13.04 11.56
C GLY A 26 -12.35 -12.88 10.52
N VAL A 27 -12.68 -12.74 9.23
CA VAL A 27 -11.69 -12.63 8.15
C VAL A 27 -11.26 -11.16 7.96
N PRO A 28 -9.98 -10.81 8.14
CA PRO A 28 -9.49 -9.46 7.88
C PRO A 28 -9.56 -9.10 6.39
N VAL A 29 -9.70 -7.82 6.08
CA VAL A 29 -9.80 -7.32 4.69
C VAL A 29 -8.47 -7.48 3.95
N ASN A 30 -7.33 -7.34 4.64
CA ASN A 30 -6.00 -7.24 4.01
C ASN A 30 -5.99 -6.13 2.95
N GLY A 31 -5.27 -6.32 1.84
CA GLY A 31 -5.16 -5.33 0.77
C GLY A 31 -3.84 -4.58 0.79
N ALA A 32 -3.63 -3.77 -0.25
CA ALA A 32 -2.53 -2.83 -0.31
C ALA A 32 -2.59 -1.83 0.85
N MET A 33 -1.46 -1.56 1.50
CA MET A 33 -1.38 -0.57 2.59
C MET A 33 -1.54 0.87 2.07
N ASP A 34 -1.02 1.14 0.88
CA ASP A 34 -1.16 2.39 0.13
C ASP A 34 -1.93 2.08 -1.17
N GLU A 35 -3.25 2.17 -1.07
CA GLU A 35 -4.17 1.93 -2.18
C GLU A 35 -3.93 2.87 -3.37
N VAL A 36 -3.39 4.06 -3.15
CA VAL A 36 -3.22 5.06 -4.21
C VAL A 36 -2.08 4.65 -5.12
N SER A 37 -0.93 4.31 -4.55
CA SER A 37 0.22 3.82 -5.31
C SER A 37 -0.10 2.49 -6.00
N HIS A 38 -0.81 1.58 -5.32
CA HIS A 38 -1.30 0.33 -5.89
C HIS A 38 -2.16 0.54 -7.15
N ARG A 39 -3.23 1.34 -7.03
CA ARG A 39 -4.17 1.61 -8.13
C ARG A 39 -3.46 2.28 -9.31
N LEU A 40 -2.58 3.24 -9.04
CA LEU A 40 -1.82 3.92 -10.08
C LEU A 40 -0.85 3.00 -10.83
N ALA A 41 -0.20 2.05 -10.14
CA ALA A 41 0.64 1.05 -10.78
C ALA A 41 -0.19 0.20 -11.77
N ASN A 42 -1.36 -0.27 -11.34
CA ASN A 42 -2.27 -1.03 -12.20
C ASN A 42 -2.75 -0.23 -13.42
N LEU A 43 -3.22 1.00 -13.19
CA LEU A 43 -3.70 1.87 -14.28
C LEU A 43 -2.62 2.14 -15.33
N LEU A 44 -1.35 2.30 -14.91
CA LEU A 44 -0.24 2.55 -15.81
C LEU A 44 0.01 1.41 -16.80
N VAL A 45 -0.27 0.17 -16.41
CA VAL A 45 -0.13 -1.02 -17.28
C VAL A 45 -1.45 -1.46 -17.93
N GLY A 46 -2.52 -0.67 -17.76
CA GLY A 46 -3.84 -0.96 -18.34
C GLY A 46 -4.64 -2.02 -17.60
N ASN A 47 -4.27 -2.37 -16.37
CA ASN A 47 -5.02 -3.30 -15.55
C ASN A 47 -6.25 -2.64 -14.90
N ASP A 48 -7.16 -3.47 -14.40
CA ASP A 48 -8.14 -3.05 -13.41
C ASP A 48 -7.44 -2.54 -12.14
N GLU A 49 -8.00 -1.53 -11.49
CA GLU A 49 -7.42 -0.92 -10.29
C GLU A 49 -7.26 -1.90 -9.12
N ASN A 50 -8.10 -2.95 -9.07
CA ASN A 50 -8.07 -4.02 -8.09
C ASN A 50 -7.23 -5.24 -8.53
N GLU A 51 -6.48 -5.14 -9.63
CA GLU A 51 -5.58 -6.24 -9.98
C GLU A 51 -4.44 -6.38 -8.95
N ALA A 52 -4.00 -7.60 -8.67
CA ALA A 52 -2.94 -7.81 -7.70
C ALA A 52 -1.61 -7.18 -8.17
N THR A 53 -0.93 -6.54 -7.24
CA THR A 53 0.44 -6.01 -7.39
C THR A 53 1.36 -6.66 -6.37
N LEU A 54 2.67 -6.61 -6.60
CA LEU A 54 3.64 -6.87 -5.55
C LEU A 54 3.79 -5.63 -4.67
N GLU A 55 3.38 -5.72 -3.41
CA GLU A 55 3.73 -4.75 -2.37
C GLU A 55 5.11 -5.11 -1.80
N MET A 56 6.07 -4.20 -1.94
CA MET A 56 7.46 -4.35 -1.53
C MET A 56 7.74 -3.39 -0.36
N THR A 57 8.15 -3.93 0.81
CA THR A 57 8.31 -3.15 2.04
C THR A 57 9.78 -2.96 2.41
N LEU A 58 10.19 -1.71 2.65
CA LEU A 58 11.51 -1.24 3.07
C LEU A 58 12.67 -1.64 2.15
N ASN A 59 13.00 -2.92 2.02
CA ASN A 59 14.02 -3.41 1.09
C ASN A 59 13.36 -4.29 0.03
N GLY A 60 13.43 -3.86 -1.22
CA GLY A 60 12.77 -4.55 -2.32
C GLY A 60 13.44 -5.87 -2.76
N PRO A 61 12.75 -6.65 -3.60
CA PRO A 61 13.25 -7.92 -4.12
C PRO A 61 14.26 -7.76 -5.27
N THR A 62 14.86 -8.87 -5.68
CA THR A 62 15.51 -9.02 -6.99
C THR A 62 14.69 -10.00 -7.81
N LEU A 63 14.18 -9.55 -8.95
CA LEU A 63 13.20 -10.26 -9.78
C LEU A 63 13.76 -10.47 -11.19
N ARG A 64 13.76 -11.72 -11.66
CA ARG A 64 14.12 -12.08 -13.03
C ARG A 64 12.87 -12.37 -13.85
N PHE A 65 12.72 -11.69 -14.98
CA PHE A 65 11.62 -11.85 -15.90
C PHE A 65 11.97 -12.94 -16.91
N GLU A 66 11.17 -14.00 -17.01
CA GLU A 66 11.47 -15.09 -17.95
C GLU A 66 11.01 -14.79 -19.38
N GLU A 67 10.06 -13.88 -19.51
CA GLU A 67 9.46 -13.46 -20.77
C GLU A 67 9.35 -11.94 -20.80
N ASP A 68 9.11 -11.39 -21.99
CA ASP A 68 8.83 -9.97 -22.16
C ASP A 68 7.61 -9.56 -21.33
N ALA A 69 7.77 -8.52 -20.52
CA ALA A 69 6.72 -8.01 -19.66
C ALA A 69 6.59 -6.49 -19.77
N VAL A 70 5.41 -5.97 -19.42
CA VAL A 70 5.20 -4.53 -19.21
C VAL A 70 4.86 -4.33 -17.75
N ILE A 71 5.68 -3.54 -17.06
CA ILE A 71 5.51 -3.27 -15.63
C ILE A 71 5.29 -1.78 -15.38
N ALA A 72 4.78 -1.46 -14.20
CA ALA A 72 4.83 -0.11 -13.66
C ALA A 72 5.18 -0.16 -12.18
N LEU A 73 5.94 0.86 -11.75
CA LEU A 73 6.40 1.04 -10.38
C LEU A 73 5.80 2.33 -9.81
N CYS A 74 5.12 2.22 -8.67
CA CYS A 74 4.57 3.35 -7.92
C CYS A 74 4.93 3.26 -6.44
N GLY A 75 4.75 4.36 -5.73
CA GLY A 75 5.20 4.54 -4.35
C GLY A 75 6.60 5.19 -4.27
N PRO A 76 7.35 4.96 -3.19
CA PRO A 76 8.67 5.52 -2.96
C PRO A 76 9.72 4.82 -3.83
N ASP A 77 10.61 5.60 -4.43
CA ASP A 77 11.63 5.07 -5.35
C ASP A 77 12.66 4.20 -4.63
N MET A 78 12.61 2.90 -4.88
CA MET A 78 13.50 1.87 -4.36
C MET A 78 14.76 1.64 -5.24
N GLY A 79 15.04 2.52 -6.19
CA GLY A 79 16.27 2.49 -6.99
C GLY A 79 16.39 1.26 -7.91
N GLY A 80 15.29 0.84 -8.54
CA GLY A 80 15.24 -0.34 -9.41
C GLY A 80 16.30 -0.30 -10.52
N LYS A 81 17.14 -1.34 -10.60
CA LYS A 81 18.25 -1.45 -11.57
C LYS A 81 18.14 -2.72 -12.41
N ALA A 82 18.17 -2.56 -13.74
CA ALA A 82 18.34 -3.64 -14.71
C ALA A 82 19.78 -3.61 -15.26
N GLY A 83 20.68 -4.35 -14.61
CA GLY A 83 22.12 -4.18 -14.83
C GLY A 83 22.55 -2.75 -14.49
N ASN A 84 23.06 -2.02 -15.48
CA ASN A 84 23.48 -0.61 -15.32
C ASN A 84 22.37 0.40 -15.63
N GLN A 85 21.19 -0.04 -16.08
CA GLN A 85 20.08 0.86 -16.42
C GLN A 85 19.16 1.07 -15.21
N ILE A 86 18.77 2.32 -14.95
CA ILE A 86 17.75 2.65 -13.96
C ILE A 86 16.36 2.40 -14.56
N VAL A 87 15.52 1.67 -13.82
CA VAL A 87 14.13 1.45 -14.19
C VAL A 87 13.32 2.68 -13.79
N PRO A 88 12.65 3.37 -14.73
CA PRO A 88 11.92 4.58 -14.39
C PRO A 88 10.60 4.27 -13.67
N TRP A 89 10.23 5.14 -12.75
CA TRP A 89 9.00 5.04 -11.98
C TRP A 89 7.85 5.84 -12.60
N TRP A 90 6.63 5.55 -12.14
CA TRP A 90 5.40 6.28 -12.48
C TRP A 90 5.07 6.32 -13.97
N ARG A 91 5.53 5.31 -14.72
CA ARG A 91 5.26 5.11 -16.14
C ARG A 91 5.29 3.61 -16.46
N PRO A 92 4.65 3.16 -17.55
CA PRO A 92 4.81 1.79 -17.98
C PRO A 92 6.19 1.56 -18.61
N VAL A 93 6.76 0.38 -18.36
CA VAL A 93 8.11 0.00 -18.79
C VAL A 93 8.05 -1.40 -19.38
N ARG A 94 8.46 -1.55 -20.64
CA ARG A 94 8.76 -2.86 -21.21
C ARG A 94 10.07 -3.37 -20.63
N VAL A 95 10.04 -4.60 -20.13
CA VAL A 95 11.15 -5.35 -19.58
C VAL A 95 11.34 -6.57 -20.47
N PRO A 96 12.47 -6.68 -21.20
CA PRO A 96 12.75 -7.85 -22.03
C PRO A 96 12.91 -9.14 -21.21
N ALA A 97 12.60 -10.27 -21.84
CA ALA A 97 12.89 -11.60 -21.32
C ALA A 97 14.37 -11.73 -20.88
N GLY A 98 14.61 -12.43 -19.76
CA GLY A 98 15.92 -12.59 -19.15
C GLY A 98 16.39 -11.41 -18.30
N THR A 99 15.69 -10.27 -18.33
CA THR A 99 16.08 -9.09 -17.54
C THR A 99 15.90 -9.37 -16.05
N THR A 100 16.91 -9.00 -15.26
CA THR A 100 16.85 -9.03 -13.79
C THR A 100 16.81 -7.62 -13.25
N ILE A 101 15.81 -7.31 -12.43
CA ILE A 101 15.65 -6.01 -11.77
C ILE A 101 15.92 -6.18 -10.27
N ALA A 102 16.91 -5.47 -9.76
CA ALA A 102 17.21 -5.40 -8.34
C ALA A 102 16.65 -4.11 -7.75
N PHE A 103 15.81 -4.23 -6.74
CA PHE A 103 15.33 -3.12 -5.91
C PHE A 103 16.14 -3.04 -4.62
N SER A 104 16.14 -1.86 -4.01
CA SER A 104 16.88 -1.55 -2.78
C SER A 104 15.96 -0.83 -1.79
N ARG A 105 16.55 -0.10 -0.83
CA ARG A 105 15.79 0.70 0.14
C ARG A 105 15.49 2.09 -0.42
N PRO A 106 14.27 2.62 -0.26
CA PRO A 106 13.98 4.00 -0.63
C PRO A 106 14.57 4.99 0.38
N GLU A 107 14.88 6.20 -0.08
CA GLU A 107 15.34 7.29 0.79
C GLU A 107 14.20 7.83 1.68
N ILE A 108 12.99 7.91 1.14
CA ILE A 108 11.77 8.40 1.82
C ILE A 108 10.62 7.46 1.45
N GLY A 109 9.78 7.13 2.43
CA GLY A 109 8.65 6.21 2.27
C GLY A 109 8.99 4.78 2.64
N CYS A 110 8.00 3.89 2.60
CA CYS A 110 8.11 2.53 3.13
C CYS A 110 7.72 1.44 2.12
N ARG A 111 6.68 1.66 1.30
CA ARG A 111 6.06 0.60 0.48
C ARG A 111 5.89 0.98 -0.98
N ALA A 112 6.52 0.21 -1.86
CA ALA A 112 6.40 0.37 -3.31
C ALA A 112 5.58 -0.76 -3.92
N TYR A 113 5.02 -0.49 -5.11
CA TYR A 113 4.11 -1.39 -5.80
C TYR A 113 4.60 -1.66 -7.21
N LEU A 114 4.70 -2.95 -7.56
CA LEU A 114 4.99 -3.40 -8.92
C LEU A 114 3.74 -4.06 -9.50
N ALA A 115 3.19 -3.44 -10.53
CA ALA A 115 2.14 -4.02 -11.36
C ALA A 115 2.76 -4.61 -12.64
N VAL A 116 2.16 -5.68 -13.15
CA VAL A 116 2.51 -6.30 -14.44
C VAL A 116 1.25 -6.32 -15.29
N ALA A 117 1.34 -5.92 -16.56
CA ALA A 117 0.21 -5.98 -17.48
C ALA A 117 -0.38 -7.39 -17.55
N GLY A 118 -1.71 -7.53 -17.45
CA GLY A 118 -2.41 -8.81 -17.35
C GLY A 118 -2.54 -9.35 -15.92
N GLY A 119 -1.66 -8.94 -15.02
CA GLY A 119 -1.67 -9.32 -13.61
C GLY A 119 -1.07 -10.70 -13.31
N PHE A 120 -1.10 -11.06 -12.03
CA PHE A 120 -0.53 -12.32 -11.52
C PHE A 120 -1.56 -13.43 -11.53
N ASP A 121 -1.20 -14.60 -12.07
CA ASP A 121 -2.08 -15.76 -12.15
C ASP A 121 -2.16 -16.56 -10.84
N VAL A 122 -2.76 -15.92 -9.83
CA VAL A 122 -3.04 -16.53 -8.52
C VAL A 122 -4.55 -16.62 -8.28
N PRO A 123 -5.01 -17.67 -7.57
CA PRO A 123 -6.43 -17.87 -7.31
C PRO A 123 -7.00 -16.78 -6.40
N LEU A 124 -8.29 -16.51 -6.56
CA LEU A 124 -9.05 -15.70 -5.61
C LEU A 124 -9.36 -16.55 -4.37
N VAL A 125 -9.11 -16.00 -3.18
CA VAL A 125 -9.51 -16.57 -1.90
C VAL A 125 -10.40 -15.56 -1.20
N LEU A 126 -11.68 -15.94 -1.01
CA LEU A 126 -12.74 -15.07 -0.49
C LEU A 126 -12.86 -13.78 -1.31
N GLY A 127 -12.86 -13.90 -2.64
CA GLY A 127 -13.02 -12.77 -3.55
C GLY A 127 -11.79 -11.88 -3.74
N SER A 128 -10.62 -12.25 -3.20
CA SER A 128 -9.40 -11.42 -3.26
C SER A 128 -8.13 -12.25 -3.48
N ARG A 129 -7.16 -11.65 -4.16
CA ARG A 129 -5.78 -12.10 -4.36
C ARG A 129 -4.81 -11.57 -3.29
N SER A 130 -5.27 -10.79 -2.30
CA SER A 130 -4.39 -10.31 -1.24
C SER A 130 -3.83 -11.43 -0.37
N THR A 131 -2.60 -11.27 0.08
CA THR A 131 -1.97 -12.21 1.01
C THR A 131 -2.43 -11.90 2.44
N ALA A 132 -3.00 -12.89 3.13
CA ALA A 132 -3.30 -12.82 4.56
C ALA A 132 -2.18 -13.53 5.34
N LEU A 133 -1.19 -12.77 5.83
CA LEU A 133 0.02 -13.35 6.45
C LEU A 133 -0.29 -14.18 7.70
N VAL A 134 -1.10 -13.64 8.61
CA VAL A 134 -1.48 -14.31 9.87
C VAL A 134 -2.30 -15.57 9.59
N GLY A 135 -3.22 -15.49 8.62
CA GLY A 135 -4.11 -16.60 8.26
C GLY A 135 -3.48 -17.65 7.35
N GLY A 136 -2.36 -17.35 6.69
CA GLY A 136 -1.68 -18.29 5.80
C GLY A 136 -2.43 -18.57 4.49
N TYR A 137 -3.22 -17.63 3.96
CA TYR A 137 -4.02 -17.82 2.74
C TYR A 137 -3.99 -16.61 1.79
N GLY A 138 -4.48 -16.82 0.55
CA GLY A 138 -4.49 -15.79 -0.50
C GLY A 138 -3.10 -15.49 -1.07
N GLY A 139 -3.02 -14.59 -2.05
CA GLY A 139 -1.77 -14.23 -2.72
C GLY A 139 -1.00 -15.44 -3.27
N PHE A 140 0.31 -15.42 -3.11
CA PHE A 140 1.17 -16.54 -3.51
C PHE A 140 1.37 -17.50 -2.33
N ARG A 141 0.57 -18.57 -2.30
CA ARG A 141 0.65 -19.63 -1.27
C ARG A 141 0.46 -19.12 0.17
N GLY A 142 -0.27 -18.03 0.37
CA GLY A 142 -0.60 -17.51 1.70
C GLY A 142 0.55 -16.92 2.50
N ARG A 143 1.67 -16.56 1.84
CA ARG A 143 2.89 -16.13 2.52
C ARG A 143 3.63 -15.03 1.77
N ALA A 144 4.61 -14.43 2.44
CA ALA A 144 5.64 -13.64 1.78
C ALA A 144 6.41 -14.46 0.75
N LEU A 145 6.91 -13.78 -0.28
CA LEU A 145 7.73 -14.40 -1.31
C LEU A 145 9.04 -14.94 -0.72
N LYS A 146 9.55 -16.00 -1.34
CA LYS A 146 10.81 -16.65 -0.99
C LYS A 146 11.69 -16.78 -2.23
N LYS A 147 13.00 -16.89 -2.01
CA LYS A 147 13.96 -17.18 -3.08
C LYS A 147 13.54 -18.46 -3.83
N GLY A 148 13.57 -18.40 -5.15
CA GLY A 148 13.20 -19.49 -6.04
C GLY A 148 11.71 -19.59 -6.35
N ASP A 149 10.86 -18.75 -5.74
CA ASP A 149 9.46 -18.68 -6.15
C ASP A 149 9.34 -18.24 -7.62
N ALA A 150 8.53 -18.96 -8.38
CA ALA A 150 8.14 -18.62 -9.74
C ALA A 150 6.70 -18.09 -9.71
N LEU A 151 6.53 -16.78 -9.89
CA LEU A 151 5.24 -16.11 -9.87
C LEU A 151 4.59 -16.21 -11.24
N PRO A 152 3.50 -16.96 -11.40
CA PRO A 152 2.84 -17.07 -12.70
C PRO A 152 2.15 -15.76 -13.07
N LEU A 153 2.20 -15.42 -14.35
CA LEU A 153 1.57 -14.23 -14.91
C LEU A 153 0.45 -14.63 -15.87
N ARG A 154 -0.60 -13.82 -15.92
CA ARG A 154 -1.61 -13.93 -16.98
C ARG A 154 -1.13 -13.20 -18.23
N SER A 155 -1.52 -13.71 -19.39
CA SER A 155 -1.30 -13.00 -20.65
C SER A 155 -2.04 -11.66 -20.62
N PRO A 156 -1.38 -10.54 -20.99
CA PRO A 156 -2.04 -9.25 -21.09
C PRO A 156 -3.13 -9.30 -22.17
N ARG A 157 -4.25 -8.58 -21.97
CA ARG A 157 -5.26 -8.46 -23.04
C ARG A 157 -4.69 -7.57 -24.15
N GLU A 158 -4.93 -7.91 -25.43
CA GLU A 158 -4.40 -7.14 -26.57
C GLU A 158 -4.68 -5.63 -26.51
N ALA A 159 -5.82 -5.24 -25.93
CA ALA A 159 -6.21 -3.84 -25.75
C ALA A 159 -5.41 -3.07 -24.67
N GLN A 160 -4.77 -3.76 -23.73
CA GLN A 160 -4.12 -3.16 -22.55
C GLN A 160 -2.70 -2.65 -22.84
N THR A 161 -1.99 -3.32 -23.74
CA THR A 161 -0.57 -3.07 -24.00
C THR A 161 -0.24 -2.97 -25.49
N GLY A 162 -1.19 -3.29 -26.37
CA GLY A 162 -0.89 -3.73 -27.72
C GLY A 162 -0.11 -2.74 -28.59
N ARG A 163 -0.62 -1.54 -28.84
CA ARG A 163 -0.09 -0.72 -29.94
C ARG A 163 1.26 -0.06 -29.63
N TRP A 164 1.36 0.66 -28.51
CA TRP A 164 2.56 1.43 -28.21
C TRP A 164 3.72 0.57 -27.68
N VAL A 165 3.45 -0.50 -26.91
CA VAL A 165 4.50 -1.44 -26.45
C VAL A 165 5.12 -2.15 -27.64
N ARG A 166 4.32 -2.58 -28.63
CA ARG A 166 4.83 -3.13 -29.90
C ARG A 166 5.62 -2.10 -30.70
N SER A 167 5.22 -0.82 -30.67
CA SER A 167 5.95 0.26 -31.33
C SER A 167 7.35 0.47 -30.72
N LEU A 168 7.44 0.52 -29.39
CA LEU A 168 8.71 0.66 -28.68
C LEU A 168 9.59 -0.60 -28.76
N ALA A 169 9.00 -1.79 -28.70
CA ALA A 169 9.75 -3.05 -28.78
C ALA A 169 10.51 -3.21 -30.10
N ARG A 170 9.99 -2.66 -31.20
CA ARG A 170 10.65 -2.71 -32.52
C ARG A 170 11.95 -1.89 -32.60
N HIS A 171 12.17 -0.94 -31.69
CA HIS A 171 13.27 0.02 -31.78
C HIS A 171 14.27 -0.07 -30.61
N HIS A 172 14.02 -0.93 -29.61
CA HIS A 172 14.83 -0.99 -28.39
C HIS A 172 15.14 -2.42 -27.93
N HIS A 173 16.44 -2.71 -27.75
CA HIS A 173 16.95 -3.98 -27.21
C HIS A 173 16.93 -4.07 -25.67
N GLY A 174 16.77 -2.93 -24.97
CA GLY A 174 16.75 -2.86 -23.51
C GLY A 174 15.37 -2.48 -22.96
N LEU A 175 15.37 -1.83 -21.79
CA LEU A 175 14.16 -1.22 -21.26
C LEU A 175 13.59 -0.21 -22.26
N ALA A 176 12.27 -0.19 -22.42
CA ALA A 176 11.59 0.79 -23.26
C ALA A 176 10.38 1.38 -22.54
N TYR A 177 10.24 2.70 -22.57
CA TYR A 177 9.23 3.42 -21.80
C TYR A 177 8.94 4.79 -22.44
N PRO A 178 7.75 5.38 -22.20
CA PRO A 178 7.41 6.66 -22.75
C PRO A 178 8.14 7.82 -22.05
N ASN A 179 8.15 8.98 -22.71
CA ASN A 179 8.67 10.24 -22.17
C ASN A 179 7.70 10.94 -21.19
N TRP A 180 6.50 10.41 -20.99
CA TRP A 180 5.53 10.89 -20.01
C TRP A 180 5.54 10.01 -18.75
N SER A 181 5.02 10.56 -17.65
CA SER A 181 4.78 9.84 -16.39
C SER A 181 3.62 10.45 -15.64
N VAL A 182 3.01 9.69 -14.73
CA VAL A 182 2.04 10.22 -13.76
C VAL A 182 2.78 11.12 -12.78
N SER A 183 2.22 12.32 -12.55
CA SER A 183 2.84 13.31 -11.67
C SER A 183 2.91 12.83 -10.22
N ARG A 184 4.08 12.99 -9.61
CA ARG A 184 4.36 12.72 -8.19
C ARG A 184 4.00 13.88 -7.27
N ALA A 185 3.67 15.05 -7.82
CA ALA A 185 3.59 16.32 -7.09
C ALA A 185 2.47 16.36 -6.02
N ARG A 186 1.59 15.36 -5.98
CA ARG A 186 0.47 15.25 -5.04
C ARG A 186 0.58 14.06 -4.09
N MET A 187 1.74 13.42 -4.04
CA MET A 187 1.96 12.29 -3.13
C MET A 187 2.27 12.80 -1.72
N PRO A 188 1.54 12.33 -0.69
CA PRO A 188 1.49 13.02 0.59
C PRO A 188 2.70 12.72 1.52
N TYR A 189 3.57 11.77 1.18
CA TYR A 189 4.66 11.31 2.05
C TYR A 189 5.95 12.16 2.00
N ARG A 190 5.86 13.47 1.71
CA ARG A 190 7.03 14.38 1.60
C ARG A 190 7.24 15.32 2.80
N VAL A 191 6.39 15.26 3.83
CA VAL A 191 6.46 16.17 4.98
C VAL A 191 7.01 15.44 6.20
N ARG A 192 7.86 16.11 7.00
CA ARG A 192 8.36 15.59 8.28
C ARG A 192 8.11 16.65 9.38
N PRO A 193 7.43 16.31 10.49
CA PRO A 193 6.71 15.06 10.74
C PRO A 193 5.54 14.87 9.77
N GLN A 194 5.09 13.62 9.58
CA GLN A 194 3.92 13.35 8.75
C GLN A 194 2.66 13.79 9.50
N ILE A 195 1.86 14.68 8.92
CA ILE A 195 0.60 15.11 9.51
C ILE A 195 -0.50 14.13 9.07
N VAL A 196 -1.13 13.46 10.04
CA VAL A 196 -2.15 12.45 9.82
C VAL A 196 -3.48 12.95 10.38
N ARG A 197 -4.45 13.17 9.50
CA ARG A 197 -5.79 13.58 9.91
C ARG A 197 -6.52 12.43 10.58
N VAL A 198 -7.18 12.74 11.69
CA VAL A 198 -8.03 11.81 12.43
C VAL A 198 -9.40 12.43 12.69
N VAL A 199 -10.42 11.60 12.71
CA VAL A 199 -11.75 11.96 13.21
C VAL A 199 -11.94 11.42 14.62
N VAL A 200 -12.86 12.03 15.36
CA VAL A 200 -13.24 11.60 16.71
C VAL A 200 -13.65 10.12 16.71
N GLY A 201 -13.03 9.32 17.57
CA GLY A 201 -13.33 7.90 17.72
C GLY A 201 -14.53 7.66 18.62
N ARG A 202 -15.12 6.46 18.51
CA ARG A 202 -16.29 6.04 19.31
C ARG A 202 -16.09 6.24 20.82
N HIS A 203 -14.87 6.01 21.30
CA HIS A 203 -14.56 6.04 22.72
C HIS A 203 -13.93 7.36 23.18
N TRP A 204 -13.97 8.42 22.36
CA TRP A 204 -13.43 9.74 22.69
C TRP A 204 -13.81 10.22 24.08
N GLN A 205 -15.07 10.00 24.48
CA GLN A 205 -15.57 10.46 25.77
C GLN A 205 -15.01 9.70 26.99
N LEU A 206 -14.40 8.52 26.77
CA LEU A 206 -13.75 7.73 27.82
C LEU A 206 -12.37 8.28 28.22
N PHE A 207 -11.80 9.19 27.43
CA PHE A 207 -10.49 9.78 27.70
C PHE A 207 -10.64 11.13 28.43
N PRO A 208 -9.76 11.49 29.37
CA PRO A 208 -9.68 12.84 29.93
C PRO A 208 -9.50 13.91 28.84
N VAL A 209 -9.92 15.14 29.11
CA VAL A 209 -9.76 16.26 28.16
C VAL A 209 -8.28 16.48 27.82
N ALA A 210 -7.40 16.44 28.82
CA ALA A 210 -5.95 16.55 28.63
C ALA A 210 -5.40 15.47 27.68
N THR A 211 -5.85 14.21 27.79
CA THR A 211 -5.43 13.14 26.88
C THR A 211 -5.87 13.39 25.44
N ARG A 212 -7.07 13.94 25.24
CA ARG A 212 -7.60 14.27 23.91
C ARG A 212 -6.80 15.40 23.26
N GLU A 213 -6.39 16.39 24.05
CA GLU A 213 -5.52 17.47 23.59
C GLU A 213 -4.11 16.93 23.25
N GLN A 214 -3.54 16.12 24.15
CA GLN A 214 -2.24 15.45 23.97
C GLN A 214 -2.20 14.62 22.68
N LEU A 215 -3.28 13.92 22.33
CA LEU A 215 -3.37 13.15 21.08
C LEU A 215 -2.97 13.99 19.86
N THR A 216 -3.40 15.25 19.81
CA THR A 216 -3.21 16.12 18.63
C THR A 216 -1.99 17.04 18.72
N GLN A 217 -1.48 17.26 19.93
CA GLN A 217 -0.34 18.16 20.15
C GLN A 217 1.00 17.42 20.15
N ALA A 218 1.03 16.16 20.61
CA ALA A 218 2.24 15.38 20.71
C ALA A 218 2.74 14.85 19.36
N LEU A 219 4.06 14.62 19.29
CA LEU A 219 4.69 13.81 18.26
C LEU A 219 4.72 12.35 18.71
N TYR A 220 4.46 11.45 17.77
CA TYR A 220 4.51 10.02 17.98
C TYR A 220 5.49 9.39 17.01
N ARG A 221 6.41 8.58 17.52
CA ARG A 221 7.38 7.85 16.72
C ARG A 221 6.81 6.47 16.38
N VAL A 222 6.85 6.09 15.11
CA VAL A 222 6.44 4.73 14.71
C VAL A 222 7.46 3.71 15.24
N ALA A 223 7.01 2.79 16.08
CA ALA A 223 7.86 1.78 16.72
C ALA A 223 8.46 0.81 15.69
N LEU A 224 9.61 0.23 16.02
CA LEU A 224 10.33 -0.71 15.15
C LEU A 224 9.61 -2.03 14.88
N ASP A 225 8.72 -2.45 15.77
CA ASP A 225 7.90 -3.66 15.67
C ASP A 225 6.54 -3.42 15.00
N SER A 226 6.32 -2.23 14.42
CA SER A 226 5.12 -1.91 13.63
C SER A 226 5.06 -2.71 12.33
N ASP A 227 3.86 -3.20 11.98
CA ASP A 227 3.67 -4.07 10.83
C ASP A 227 2.36 -3.76 10.06
N ARG A 228 1.87 -4.73 9.27
CA ARG A 228 0.62 -4.60 8.50
C ARG A 228 -0.65 -4.76 9.35
N MET A 229 -0.57 -5.34 10.55
CA MET A 229 -1.69 -5.43 11.48
C MET A 229 -1.95 -4.09 12.14
N GLY A 230 -0.88 -3.44 12.62
CA GLY A 230 -0.99 -2.15 13.27
C GLY A 230 0.34 -1.47 13.49
N TYR A 231 0.31 -0.15 13.52
CA TYR A 231 1.45 0.69 13.86
C TYR A 231 1.39 1.03 15.33
N ARG A 232 2.39 0.59 16.09
CA ARG A 232 2.57 1.01 17.48
C ARG A 232 3.29 2.35 17.50
N LEU A 233 2.84 3.24 18.36
CA LEU A 233 3.30 4.61 18.42
C LEU A 233 3.94 4.87 19.78
N GLU A 234 5.24 5.15 19.76
CA GLU A 234 6.02 5.55 20.93
C GLU A 234 5.86 7.06 21.16
N GLY A 235 5.68 7.48 22.41
CA GLY A 235 5.52 8.88 22.77
C GLY A 235 5.20 9.05 24.24
N ALA A 236 4.64 10.20 24.62
CA ALA A 236 4.06 10.36 25.94
C ALA A 236 2.80 9.46 26.05
N PRO A 237 2.72 8.53 27.02
CA PRO A 237 1.58 7.62 27.14
C PRO A 237 0.26 8.36 27.31
N LEU A 238 -0.79 7.88 26.66
CA LEU A 238 -2.13 8.44 26.78
C LEU A 238 -2.87 7.86 28.00
N GLU A 239 -3.22 8.73 28.94
CA GLU A 239 -3.97 8.31 30.13
C GLU A 239 -5.39 7.86 29.78
N ARG A 240 -5.77 6.68 30.27
CA ARG A 240 -7.14 6.16 30.25
C ARG A 240 -7.83 6.39 31.59
N ARG A 241 -9.14 6.64 31.58
CA ARG A 241 -9.94 6.57 32.81
C ARG A 241 -9.95 5.15 33.36
N ARG A 242 -9.79 4.98 34.68
CA ARG A 242 -9.94 3.68 35.37
C ARG A 242 -11.34 3.10 35.10
N GLY A 243 -11.41 1.81 34.79
CA GLY A 243 -12.66 1.12 34.44
C GLY A 243 -13.17 1.40 33.02
N GLY A 244 -12.38 2.08 32.18
CA GLY A 244 -12.69 2.34 30.77
C GLY A 244 -12.39 1.16 29.84
N ASP A 245 -12.58 -0.07 30.31
CA ASP A 245 -12.47 -1.26 29.46
C ASP A 245 -13.72 -1.35 28.58
N VAL A 246 -13.50 -1.74 27.33
CA VAL A 246 -14.56 -1.81 26.33
C VAL A 246 -14.83 -3.27 26.01
N LEU A 247 -16.11 -3.60 25.83
CA LEU A 247 -16.47 -4.91 25.30
C LEU A 247 -15.86 -5.05 23.90
N SER A 248 -15.45 -6.28 23.57
CA SER A 248 -14.93 -6.60 22.25
C SER A 248 -15.92 -6.18 21.17
N GLU A 249 -15.48 -5.30 20.27
CA GLU A 249 -16.32 -4.74 19.22
C GLU A 249 -15.61 -4.75 17.86
N GLY A 250 -16.38 -4.59 16.78
CA GLY A 250 -15.84 -4.52 15.43
C GLY A 250 -14.96 -3.29 15.23
N VAL A 251 -13.77 -3.48 14.65
CA VAL A 251 -12.80 -2.40 14.42
C VAL A 251 -12.56 -2.12 12.94
N VAL A 252 -12.19 -0.88 12.63
CA VAL A 252 -12.02 -0.37 11.26
C VAL A 252 -10.57 -0.03 10.95
N ASN A 253 -10.26 0.09 9.66
CA ASN A 253 -8.92 0.49 9.22
C ASN A 253 -8.67 1.92 9.70
N GLY A 254 -7.49 2.18 10.24
CA GLY A 254 -7.14 3.45 10.84
C GLY A 254 -7.65 3.67 12.25
N ALA A 255 -8.34 2.73 12.88
CA ALA A 255 -8.74 2.88 14.28
C ALA A 255 -7.50 3.04 15.17
N VAL A 256 -7.48 4.10 15.99
CA VAL A 256 -6.40 4.40 16.94
C VAL A 256 -6.82 3.86 18.30
N GLN A 257 -6.34 2.67 18.63
CA GLN A 257 -6.56 2.01 19.91
C GLN A 257 -5.57 2.50 20.96
N VAL A 258 -6.01 2.61 22.21
CA VAL A 258 -5.14 2.91 23.35
C VAL A 258 -5.17 1.72 24.32
N PRO A 259 -4.15 0.86 24.36
CA PRO A 259 -4.03 -0.23 25.31
C PRO A 259 -3.77 0.28 26.74
N PRO A 260 -3.67 -0.60 27.75
CA PRO A 260 -3.44 -0.20 29.16
C PRO A 260 -2.11 0.52 29.43
N ASP A 261 -1.09 0.28 28.61
CA ASP A 261 0.22 0.97 28.66
C ASP A 261 0.14 2.43 28.18
N GLY A 262 -0.89 2.78 27.42
CA GLY A 262 -1.13 4.14 26.92
C GLY A 262 -0.50 4.42 25.55
N ASP A 263 0.25 3.47 24.98
CA ASP A 263 0.93 3.63 23.69
C ASP A 263 -0.05 3.38 22.54
N PRO A 264 -0.37 4.38 21.70
CA PRO A 264 -1.42 4.22 20.70
C PRO A 264 -1.05 3.18 19.63
N ILE A 265 -2.05 2.43 19.16
CA ILE A 265 -1.91 1.50 18.04
C ILE A 265 -2.87 1.90 16.93
N VAL A 266 -2.34 2.27 15.76
CA VAL A 266 -3.15 2.52 14.56
C VAL A 266 -3.34 1.20 13.82
N LEU A 267 -4.58 0.70 13.76
CA LEU A 267 -4.90 -0.54 13.05
C LEU A 267 -4.81 -0.37 11.53
N MET A 268 -4.17 -1.31 10.85
CA MET A 268 -3.85 -1.22 9.42
C MET A 268 -4.55 -2.31 8.58
N ALA A 269 -4.04 -2.63 7.39
CA ALA A 269 -4.70 -3.49 6.40
C ALA A 269 -4.98 -4.92 6.93
N ASP A 270 -4.06 -5.49 7.71
CA ASP A 270 -4.14 -6.87 8.22
C ASP A 270 -4.71 -6.95 9.65
N ARG A 271 -5.25 -5.84 10.18
CA ARG A 271 -5.82 -5.77 11.53
C ARG A 271 -6.85 -6.86 11.80
N GLN A 272 -6.98 -7.24 13.07
CA GLN A 272 -8.09 -8.06 13.55
C GLN A 272 -9.45 -7.41 13.25
N THR A 273 -10.50 -8.22 13.12
CA THR A 273 -11.87 -7.72 12.87
C THR A 273 -12.55 -7.22 14.14
N ILE A 274 -12.15 -7.73 15.31
CA ILE A 274 -12.72 -7.42 16.62
C ILE A 274 -11.58 -7.00 17.55
N GLY A 275 -11.78 -5.96 18.36
CA GLY A 275 -10.81 -5.51 19.35
C GLY A 275 -11.44 -5.10 20.68
N GLY A 276 -10.69 -5.23 21.78
CA GLY A 276 -11.13 -4.90 23.14
C GLY A 276 -10.47 -3.65 23.73
N TYR A 277 -9.75 -2.86 22.93
CA TYR A 277 -9.15 -1.61 23.37
C TYR A 277 -9.97 -0.39 22.91
N PRO A 278 -10.09 0.64 23.77
CA PRO A 278 -10.84 1.84 23.42
C PRO A 278 -10.18 2.56 22.25
N VAL A 279 -11.02 2.89 21.27
CA VAL A 279 -10.65 3.64 20.07
C VAL A 279 -10.84 5.14 20.31
N ILE A 280 -9.75 5.87 20.55
CA ILE A 280 -9.76 7.32 20.80
C ILE A 280 -10.07 8.10 19.52
N ALA A 281 -9.54 7.67 18.38
CA ALA A 281 -9.69 8.35 17.10
C ALA A 281 -9.68 7.35 15.94
N VAL A 282 -10.02 7.80 14.73
CA VAL A 282 -9.90 7.01 13.50
C VAL A 282 -9.17 7.84 12.45
N VAL A 283 -8.08 7.31 11.88
CA VAL A 283 -7.36 7.93 10.76
C VAL A 283 -8.32 8.12 9.59
N ALA A 284 -8.36 9.33 9.04
CA ALA A 284 -9.13 9.64 7.86
C ALA A 284 -8.65 8.76 6.69
N GLY A 285 -9.57 8.13 5.94
CA GLY A 285 -9.20 7.18 4.87
C GLY A 285 -8.27 7.78 3.79
N ILE A 286 -8.34 9.10 3.60
CA ILE A 286 -7.44 9.87 2.73
C ILE A 286 -5.96 9.80 3.18
N ASP A 287 -5.70 9.59 4.47
CA ASP A 287 -4.36 9.60 5.08
C ASP A 287 -3.85 8.20 5.46
N LEU A 288 -4.62 7.13 5.23
CA LEU A 288 -4.11 5.75 5.36
C LEU A 288 -2.85 5.50 4.49
N PRO A 289 -2.77 5.98 3.23
CA PRO A 289 -1.53 5.95 2.47
C PRO A 289 -0.36 6.71 3.12
N VAL A 290 -0.62 7.78 3.87
CA VAL A 290 0.43 8.52 4.60
C VAL A 290 0.99 7.63 5.71
N MET A 291 0.10 7.02 6.49
CA MET A 291 0.50 6.03 7.50
C MET A 291 1.30 4.88 6.88
N ALA A 292 0.82 4.31 5.78
CA ALA A 292 1.50 3.22 5.08
C ALA A 292 2.89 3.56 4.53
N GLN A 293 3.17 4.84 4.30
CA GLN A 293 4.48 5.31 3.85
C GLN A 293 5.38 5.80 4.98
N THR A 294 4.82 6.04 6.17
CA THR A 294 5.61 6.37 7.36
C THR A 294 6.39 5.12 7.78
N ALA A 295 7.72 5.21 7.74
CA ALA A 295 8.60 4.10 8.08
C ALA A 295 8.79 3.99 9.60
N PRO A 296 9.13 2.80 10.13
CA PRO A 296 9.56 2.68 11.52
C PRO A 296 10.71 3.64 11.85
N GLY A 297 10.60 4.34 12.97
CA GLY A 297 11.51 5.39 13.41
C GLY A 297 11.23 6.79 12.84
N GLU A 298 10.21 6.95 11.99
CA GLU A 298 9.71 8.28 11.60
C GLU A 298 8.60 8.75 12.54
N ASP A 299 8.43 10.08 12.63
CA ASP A 299 7.46 10.72 13.51
C ASP A 299 6.21 11.17 12.74
N ILE A 300 5.05 11.01 13.39
CA ILE A 300 3.75 11.52 12.96
C ILE A 300 3.19 12.50 13.98
N GLN A 301 2.28 13.36 13.52
CA GLN A 301 1.43 14.17 14.38
C GLN A 301 -0.02 14.03 13.92
N PHE A 302 -0.93 13.81 14.88
CA PHE A 302 -2.34 13.76 14.56
C PHE A 302 -2.96 15.15 14.46
N ARG A 303 -3.84 15.33 13.48
CA ARG A 303 -4.66 16.54 13.34
C ARG A 303 -6.13 16.17 13.33
N LEU A 304 -6.90 16.69 14.29
CA LEU A 304 -8.33 16.48 14.32
C LEU A 304 -8.99 17.18 13.13
N VAL A 305 -9.89 16.48 12.44
CA VAL A 305 -10.75 17.00 11.37
C VAL A 305 -12.17 16.50 11.58
N THR A 306 -13.13 17.16 10.93
CA THR A 306 -14.50 16.66 10.91
C THR A 306 -14.65 15.50 9.94
N VAL A 307 -15.75 14.75 10.09
CA VAL A 307 -16.11 13.67 9.17
C VAL A 307 -16.35 14.22 7.76
N GLU A 308 -16.97 15.39 7.65
CA GLU A 308 -17.23 16.10 6.40
C GLU A 308 -15.93 16.51 5.70
N GLU A 309 -14.96 17.05 6.43
CA GLU A 309 -13.63 17.40 5.89
C GLU A 309 -12.90 16.16 5.36
N SER A 310 -12.98 15.03 6.09
CA SER A 310 -12.43 13.74 5.67
C SER A 310 -13.08 13.22 4.38
N TYR A 311 -14.41 13.29 4.29
CA TYR A 311 -15.14 12.88 3.08
C TYR A 311 -14.86 13.80 1.89
N ALA A 312 -14.84 15.12 2.09
CA ALA A 312 -14.52 16.07 1.04
C ALA A 312 -13.12 15.82 0.46
N ALA A 313 -12.13 15.58 1.33
CA ALA A 313 -10.77 15.26 0.91
C ALA A 313 -10.70 13.93 0.12
N SER A 314 -11.43 12.90 0.55
CA SER A 314 -11.54 11.63 -0.17
C SER A 314 -12.20 11.78 -1.54
N ALA A 315 -13.29 12.55 -1.64
CA ALA A 315 -13.99 12.82 -2.89
C ALA A 315 -13.10 13.55 -3.90
N ILE A 316 -12.31 14.53 -3.43
CA ILE A 316 -11.33 15.25 -4.25
C ILE A 316 -10.27 14.28 -4.79
N ARG A 317 -9.76 13.35 -3.96
CA ARG A 317 -8.79 12.33 -4.41
C ARG A 317 -9.39 11.42 -5.47
N GLU A 318 -10.60 10.91 -5.27
CA GLU A 318 -11.25 10.03 -6.25
C GLU A 318 -11.52 10.75 -7.58
N PHE A 319 -11.92 12.02 -7.53
CA PHE A 319 -12.05 12.83 -8.73
C PHE A 319 -10.72 12.96 -9.47
N GLN A 320 -9.61 13.19 -8.75
CA GLN A 320 -8.28 13.28 -9.34
C GLN A 320 -7.81 11.94 -9.95
N LEU A 321 -8.02 10.83 -9.25
CA LEU A 321 -7.73 9.49 -9.77
C LEU A 321 -8.57 9.20 -11.02
N GLY A 322 -9.84 9.64 -11.05
CA GLY A 322 -10.68 9.55 -12.25
C GLY A 322 -10.11 10.29 -13.46
N ARG A 323 -9.55 11.48 -13.27
CA ARG A 323 -8.88 12.22 -14.34
C ARG A 323 -7.61 11.52 -14.82
N VAL A 324 -6.84 10.94 -13.91
CA VAL A 324 -5.64 10.15 -14.27
C VAL A 324 -6.05 8.93 -15.08
N ARG A 325 -7.07 8.18 -14.64
CA ARG A 325 -7.62 7.02 -15.35
C ARG A 325 -8.01 7.36 -16.78
N GLN A 326 -8.77 8.44 -16.98
CA GLN A 326 -9.16 8.89 -18.32
C GLN A 326 -7.95 9.28 -19.18
N SER A 327 -6.99 10.00 -18.60
CA SER A 327 -5.77 10.41 -19.31
C SER A 327 -4.91 9.21 -19.73
N LEU A 328 -4.79 8.21 -18.85
CA LEU A 328 -4.06 6.98 -19.14
C LEU A 328 -4.76 6.13 -20.19
N ALA A 329 -6.09 6.04 -20.17
CA ALA A 329 -6.84 5.34 -21.21
C ALA A 329 -6.54 5.90 -22.62
N VAL A 330 -6.47 7.22 -22.77
CA VAL A 330 -6.05 7.86 -24.03
C VAL A 330 -4.59 7.51 -24.37
N ARG A 331 -3.67 7.66 -23.40
CA ARG A 331 -2.24 7.43 -23.62
C ARG A 331 -1.88 5.97 -23.94
N LEU A 332 -2.62 5.00 -23.42
CA LEU A 332 -2.37 3.57 -23.64
C LEU A 332 -3.08 3.03 -24.89
N SER A 333 -4.13 3.71 -25.36
CA SER A 333 -4.88 3.33 -26.56
C SER A 333 -4.27 3.85 -27.87
N GLY A 334 -3.60 5.02 -27.84
CA GLY A 334 -2.87 5.60 -28.96
C GLY A 334 -1.56 4.89 -29.22
#